data_AF-A0A933RJU6-F1
#
_entry.id   AF-A0A933RJU6-F1
#
_cell.length_a   1.000
_cell.length_b   1.000
_cell.length_c   1.000
_cell.angle_alpha   90.00
_cell.angle_beta   90.00
_cell.angle_gamma   90.00
#
_symmetry.space_group_name_H-M   'P 1'
#
loop_
_entity.id
_entity.type
_entity.pdbx_description
1 polymer ?
#
loop_
_entity_poly.entity_id
_entity_poly.type
_entity_poly.pdbx_seq_one_letter_code
_entity_poly.pdbx_strand_id
1 'polypeptide(L)'
;MQGRNAPVVRLFVISLFLVFIGLLPLGAWAETTITLKNTFIEKYKNRATITASFTVDKAHKKPNPASKDGDLHIAGRAPEVGLPIVAEIMNAASVPQAVAKIHGLEGTSEKVSLAGAWRIWTEHGGDSEQVQGKKLAPFTTSNPDHVFEIHPVTKLDDLSVAETLKPIAGYKAKDAGPAFHRYEITKSQIIPGKTITTLVTNMAGYNYVEFLLELSEAPHKVEDGYLAKATVHDVDDGELVVRNRRMVFVEGSAPAEAVKGLKEGGCLHVLGIPRIDLALVSWRARNAKSRPDALRWSLPYEIIVVGLYKDNACERI
;
A
#
# COMPACT_ATOMS: atom_id res chain seq x y z
N MET A 1 -59.39 56.90 -52.77
CA MET A 1 -58.16 57.65 -52.43
C MET A 1 -57.38 56.84 -51.40
N GLN A 2 -56.05 56.79 -51.56
CA GLN A 2 -55.03 56.18 -50.68
C GLN A 2 -55.06 54.63 -50.61
N GLY A 3 -53.96 53.89 -50.72
CA GLY A 3 -52.54 54.19 -50.84
C GLY A 3 -51.76 52.87 -50.67
N ARG A 4 -50.73 52.67 -51.50
CA ARG A 4 -49.88 51.45 -51.57
C ARG A 4 -48.82 51.37 -50.46
N ASN A 5 -48.51 50.14 -50.07
CA ASN A 5 -47.22 49.52 -49.73
C ASN A 5 -46.29 50.06 -48.61
N ALA A 6 -46.15 49.24 -47.55
CA ALA A 6 -44.94 48.71 -46.84
C ALA A 6 -43.71 49.63 -46.57
N PRO A 7 -43.02 49.58 -45.39
CA PRO A 7 -42.26 48.37 -45.00
C PRO A 7 -42.09 48.03 -43.50
N VAL A 8 -41.82 46.74 -43.28
CA VAL A 8 -40.92 46.07 -42.32
C VAL A 8 -40.23 46.91 -41.24
N VAL A 9 -40.47 46.57 -39.97
CA VAL A 9 -39.47 46.63 -38.90
C VAL A 9 -39.47 45.28 -38.18
N ARG A 10 -38.51 44.41 -38.52
CA ARG A 10 -38.14 43.25 -37.71
C ARG A 10 -37.25 43.76 -36.58
N LEU A 11 -37.80 43.89 -35.38
CA LEU A 11 -36.98 44.13 -34.20
C LEU A 11 -36.32 42.81 -33.78
N PHE A 12 -35.00 42.86 -33.75
CA PHE A 12 -34.10 41.83 -33.26
C PHE A 12 -34.44 41.45 -31.82
N VAL A 13 -34.88 40.22 -31.59
CA VAL A 13 -34.67 39.53 -30.32
C VAL A 13 -33.63 38.47 -30.62
N ILE A 14 -32.35 38.85 -30.61
CA ILE A 14 -31.27 37.89 -30.52
C ILE A 14 -31.37 37.32 -29.11
N SER A 15 -31.92 36.10 -29.04
CA SER A 15 -31.79 35.23 -27.88
C SER A 15 -30.34 35.23 -27.42
N LEU A 16 -30.17 35.64 -26.17
CA LEU A 16 -28.96 35.48 -25.38
C LEU A 16 -28.59 33.99 -25.40
N PHE A 17 -27.78 33.56 -26.37
CA PHE A 17 -27.17 32.24 -26.37
C PHE A 17 -26.21 32.23 -25.18
N LEU A 18 -26.68 31.64 -24.08
CA LEU A 18 -25.90 31.25 -22.92
C LEU A 18 -24.64 30.53 -23.40
N VAL A 19 -23.52 31.24 -23.38
CA VAL A 19 -22.19 30.64 -23.29
C VAL A 19 -22.06 30.07 -21.88
N PHE A 20 -22.76 28.96 -21.64
CA PHE A 20 -22.43 27.99 -20.60
C PHE A 20 -21.81 26.80 -21.33
N ILE A 21 -20.63 27.03 -21.94
CA ILE A 21 -19.69 25.94 -22.15
C ILE A 21 -19.33 25.51 -20.74
N GLY A 22 -19.93 24.39 -20.33
CA GLY A 22 -19.71 23.79 -19.03
C GLY A 22 -18.22 23.65 -18.80
N LEU A 23 -17.72 24.43 -17.85
CA LEU A 23 -16.63 24.02 -16.98
C LEU A 23 -17.12 22.75 -16.26
N LEU A 24 -17.12 21.62 -16.98
CA LEU A 24 -17.06 20.34 -16.32
C LEU A 24 -15.80 20.42 -15.47
N PRO A 25 -15.88 20.20 -14.14
CA PRO A 25 -14.69 19.96 -13.38
C PRO A 25 -14.10 18.69 -14.00
N LEU A 26 -13.05 18.86 -14.81
CA LEU A 26 -12.03 17.84 -14.92
C LEU A 26 -11.56 17.70 -13.49
N GLY A 27 -12.18 16.77 -12.75
CA GLY A 27 -11.65 16.33 -11.48
C GLY A 27 -10.25 15.87 -11.83
N ALA A 28 -9.26 16.68 -11.51
CA ALA A 28 -7.89 16.21 -11.42
C ALA A 28 -7.92 15.22 -10.26
N TRP A 29 -8.14 13.95 -10.58
CA TRP A 29 -7.85 12.89 -9.64
C TRP A 29 -6.34 12.97 -9.46
N ALA A 30 -5.89 13.40 -8.28
CA ALA A 30 -4.48 13.55 -8.03
C ALA A 30 -3.79 12.19 -8.19
N GLU A 31 -2.99 12.05 -9.25
CA GLU A 31 -2.29 10.82 -9.60
C GLU A 31 -0.92 10.83 -8.92
N THR A 32 -0.57 9.71 -8.28
CA THR A 32 0.76 9.46 -7.75
C THR A 32 1.58 8.76 -8.82
N THR A 33 2.78 9.27 -9.10
CA THR A 33 3.72 8.68 -10.05
C THR A 33 4.91 8.09 -9.30
N ILE A 34 5.14 6.78 -9.44
CA ILE A 34 6.18 6.03 -8.76
C ILE A 34 7.16 5.47 -9.80
N THR A 35 8.40 5.94 -9.80
CA THR A 35 9.44 5.46 -10.72
C THR A 35 10.46 4.60 -9.96
N LEU A 36 10.54 3.32 -10.31
CA LEU A 36 11.41 2.34 -9.67
C LEU A 36 12.47 1.83 -10.64
N LYS A 37 13.65 1.52 -10.12
CA LYS A 37 14.68 0.79 -10.87
C LYS A 37 14.22 -0.65 -11.07
N ASN A 38 14.38 -1.17 -12.29
CA ASN A 38 14.02 -2.57 -12.59
C ASN A 38 14.80 -3.56 -11.71
N THR A 39 16.05 -3.23 -11.35
CA THR A 39 16.85 -4.06 -10.43
C THR A 39 16.25 -4.15 -9.03
N PHE A 40 15.59 -3.09 -8.55
CA PHE A 40 14.86 -3.12 -7.28
C PHE A 40 13.63 -4.03 -7.36
N ILE A 41 12.84 -3.87 -8.43
CA ILE A 41 11.65 -4.71 -8.69
C ILE A 41 12.06 -6.19 -8.72
N GLU A 42 13.06 -6.54 -9.52
CA GLU A 42 13.49 -7.93 -9.67
C GLU A 42 14.08 -8.51 -8.37
N LYS A 43 14.79 -7.70 -7.58
CA LYS A 43 15.34 -8.11 -6.29
C LYS A 43 14.26 -8.42 -5.26
N TYR A 44 13.21 -7.59 -5.17
CA TYR A 44 12.25 -7.66 -4.06
C TYR A 44 10.89 -8.27 -4.41
N LYS A 45 10.55 -8.51 -5.69
CA LYS A 45 9.21 -8.99 -6.10
C LYS A 45 8.68 -10.26 -5.43
N ASN A 46 9.59 -11.10 -4.91
CA ASN A 46 9.26 -12.34 -4.21
C ASN A 46 9.82 -12.38 -2.78
N ARG A 47 10.11 -11.21 -2.21
CA ARG A 47 10.63 -11.05 -0.84
C ARG A 47 9.51 -10.58 0.06
N ALA A 48 9.45 -11.08 1.29
CA ALA A 48 8.58 -10.52 2.31
C ALA A 48 9.20 -9.24 2.89
N THR A 49 10.51 -9.22 3.11
CA THR A 49 11.20 -8.20 3.90
C THR A 49 12.29 -7.47 3.12
N ILE A 50 12.73 -6.35 3.71
CA ILE A 50 13.96 -5.65 3.37
C ILE A 50 14.77 -5.43 4.64
N THR A 51 16.10 -5.45 4.51
CA THR A 51 17.03 -4.94 5.53
C THR A 51 17.72 -3.71 4.97
N ALA A 52 17.78 -2.64 5.75
CA ALA A 52 18.22 -1.34 5.30
C ALA A 52 19.15 -0.68 6.33
N SER A 53 20.19 -0.01 5.86
CA SER A 53 21.01 0.88 6.68
C SER A 53 20.29 2.22 6.83
N PHE A 54 19.44 2.30 7.86
CA PHE A 54 18.42 3.34 8.00
C PHE A 54 18.90 4.51 8.86
N THR A 55 18.75 5.73 8.34
CA THR A 55 18.94 6.97 9.11
C THR A 55 17.58 7.48 9.58
N VAL A 56 17.41 7.65 10.89
CA VAL A 56 16.19 8.17 11.52
C VAL A 56 16.21 9.70 11.46
N ASP A 57 15.43 10.29 10.55
CA ASP A 57 15.34 11.75 10.46
C ASP A 57 14.33 12.31 11.47
N LYS A 58 13.18 11.65 11.63
CA LYS A 58 12.12 12.07 12.55
C LYS A 58 11.26 10.89 12.99
N ALA A 59 10.85 10.85 14.26
CA ALA A 59 9.87 9.88 14.74
C ALA A 59 8.69 10.56 15.45
N HIS A 60 7.56 9.87 15.58
CA HIS A 60 6.52 10.31 16.51
C HIS A 60 7.08 10.37 17.94
N LYS A 61 6.69 11.40 18.70
CA LYS A 61 7.13 11.57 20.10
C LYS A 61 6.69 10.40 21.00
N LYS A 62 5.59 9.74 20.65
CA LYS A 62 5.04 8.57 21.31
C LYS A 62 4.38 7.69 20.24
N PRO A 63 4.28 6.37 20.44
CA PRO A 63 3.36 5.55 19.66
C PRO A 63 1.98 6.18 19.60
N ASN A 64 1.28 6.00 18.47
CA ASN A 64 -0.12 6.36 18.39
C ASN A 64 -0.92 5.61 19.48
N PRO A 65 -2.05 6.15 19.96
CA PRO A 65 -2.95 5.37 20.79
C PRO A 65 -3.52 4.20 19.97
N ALA A 66 -3.85 3.07 20.60
CA ALA A 66 -4.36 1.89 19.89
C ALA A 66 -5.62 2.16 19.04
N SER A 67 -6.47 3.12 19.43
CA SER A 67 -7.63 3.54 18.62
C SER A 67 -7.27 4.23 17.30
N LYS A 68 -5.99 4.55 17.11
CA LYS A 68 -5.36 5.08 15.91
C LYS A 68 -4.14 4.21 15.60
N ASP A 69 -4.34 2.95 15.23
CA ASP A 69 -3.31 1.94 14.86
C ASP A 69 -2.27 1.50 15.91
N GLY A 70 -1.91 2.33 16.88
CA GLY A 70 -0.90 1.93 17.88
C GLY A 70 0.55 1.93 17.36
N ASP A 71 0.79 2.45 16.16
CA ASP A 71 2.07 2.39 15.49
C ASP A 71 3.00 3.52 15.93
N LEU A 72 4.31 3.28 15.82
CA LEU A 72 5.31 4.33 15.85
C LEU A 72 5.79 4.62 14.43
N HIS A 73 5.44 5.79 13.89
CA HIS A 73 5.91 6.24 12.58
C HIS A 73 7.31 6.84 12.69
N ILE A 74 8.18 6.44 11.75
CA ILE A 74 9.60 6.78 11.72
C ILE A 74 9.97 7.18 10.29
N ALA A 75 10.06 8.49 10.05
CA ALA A 75 10.57 9.00 8.79
C ALA A 75 12.08 8.86 8.73
N GLY A 76 12.57 8.38 7.58
CA GLY A 76 14.00 8.26 7.38
C GLY A 76 14.39 7.92 5.96
N ARG A 77 15.67 7.62 5.80
CA ARG A 77 16.31 7.41 4.51
C ARG A 77 17.19 6.18 4.57
N ALA A 78 17.19 5.40 3.49
CA ALA A 78 18.09 4.29 3.32
C ALA A 78 18.53 4.16 1.85
N PRO A 79 19.84 4.04 1.55
CA PRO A 79 20.34 3.90 0.18
C PRO A 79 19.77 2.70 -0.58
N GLU A 80 19.45 1.61 0.14
CA GLU A 80 18.90 0.37 -0.41
C GLU A 80 17.50 0.56 -1.01
N VAL A 81 16.76 1.54 -0.51
CA VAL A 81 15.41 1.89 -0.98
C VAL A 81 15.45 3.07 -1.93
N GLY A 82 16.14 4.15 -1.57
CA GLY A 82 16.28 5.34 -2.43
C GLY A 82 14.97 6.12 -2.66
N LEU A 83 13.98 5.99 -1.79
CA LEU A 83 12.73 6.78 -1.75
C LEU A 83 12.57 7.36 -0.33
N PRO A 84 11.72 8.39 -0.12
CA PRO A 84 11.22 8.71 1.22
C PRO A 84 10.63 7.46 1.87
N ILE A 85 11.01 7.20 3.13
CA ILE A 85 10.58 6.01 3.87
C ILE A 85 9.86 6.45 5.14
N VAL A 86 8.71 5.84 5.39
CA VAL A 86 8.15 5.74 6.74
C VAL A 86 8.26 4.29 7.19
N ALA A 87 9.04 4.05 8.25
CA ALA A 87 9.08 2.76 8.91
C ALA A 87 8.09 2.77 10.08
N GLU A 88 7.37 1.67 10.29
CA GLU A 88 6.31 1.59 11.30
C GLU A 88 6.50 0.37 12.19
N ILE A 89 6.68 0.61 13.49
CA ILE A 89 6.65 -0.45 14.49
C ILE A 89 5.19 -0.63 14.90
N MET A 90 4.61 -1.77 14.55
CA MET A 90 3.27 -2.15 15.01
C MET A 90 3.20 -2.24 16.52
N ASN A 91 2.03 -1.97 17.12
CA ASN A 91 1.78 -2.13 18.55
C ASN A 91 2.94 -1.56 19.42
N ALA A 92 3.50 -0.42 19.05
CA ALA A 92 4.82 0.00 19.52
C ALA A 92 4.89 0.25 21.04
N ALA A 93 3.74 0.50 21.67
CA ALA A 93 3.66 0.61 23.13
C ALA A 93 4.13 -0.66 23.87
N SER A 94 4.08 -1.84 23.25
CA SER A 94 4.56 -3.08 23.88
C SER A 94 6.07 -3.31 23.78
N VAL A 95 6.81 -2.47 23.04
CA VAL A 95 8.25 -2.61 22.83
C VAL A 95 8.99 -1.30 23.17
N PRO A 96 8.93 -0.82 24.43
CA PRO A 96 9.48 0.48 24.82
C PRO A 96 10.99 0.62 24.57
N GLN A 97 11.74 -0.49 24.58
CA GLN A 97 13.17 -0.49 24.24
C GLN A 97 13.42 -0.12 22.78
N ALA A 98 12.59 -0.61 21.85
CA ALA A 98 12.67 -0.28 20.43
C ALA A 98 12.30 1.19 20.20
N VAL A 99 11.24 1.66 20.86
CA VAL A 99 10.83 3.08 20.83
C VAL A 99 11.96 3.99 21.32
N ALA A 100 12.53 3.68 22.49
CA ALA A 100 13.63 4.45 23.07
C ALA A 100 14.87 4.48 22.16
N LYS A 101 15.19 3.35 21.52
CA LYS A 101 16.30 3.28 20.55
C LYS A 101 16.08 4.21 19.36
N ILE A 102 14.89 4.19 18.76
CA ILE A 102 14.54 5.09 17.65
C ILE A 102 14.63 6.56 18.07
N HIS A 103 14.10 6.92 19.24
CA HIS A 103 14.20 8.28 19.76
C HIS A 103 15.65 8.72 20.03
N GLY A 104 16.51 7.79 20.48
CA GLY A 104 17.93 8.06 20.68
C GLY A 104 18.70 8.33 19.37
N LEU A 105 18.21 7.83 18.24
CA LEU A 105 18.81 8.02 16.92
C LEU A 105 18.21 9.19 16.13
N GLU A 106 17.07 9.72 16.56
CA GLU A 106 16.33 10.75 15.84
C GLU A 106 17.19 12.00 15.58
N GLY A 107 17.31 12.38 14.30
CA GLY A 107 18.04 13.57 13.88
C GLY A 107 19.56 13.43 13.96
N THR A 108 20.07 12.26 14.35
CA THR A 108 21.50 11.94 14.29
C THR A 108 21.90 11.51 12.88
N SER A 109 23.20 11.44 12.59
CA SER A 109 23.72 10.82 11.38
C SER A 109 24.02 9.33 11.54
N GLU A 110 23.79 8.77 12.73
CA GLU A 110 23.99 7.37 13.02
C GLU A 110 22.96 6.52 12.28
N LYS A 111 23.36 5.32 11.88
CA LYS A 111 22.51 4.39 11.14
C LYS A 111 22.17 3.20 12.01
N VAL A 112 20.92 2.75 11.92
CA VAL A 112 20.44 1.50 12.48
C VAL A 112 20.22 0.49 11.37
N SER A 113 20.60 -0.76 11.59
CA SER A 113 20.17 -1.86 10.74
C SER A 113 18.70 -2.12 11.02
N LEU A 114 17.82 -1.71 10.11
CA LEU A 114 16.38 -1.87 10.25
C LEU A 114 15.91 -2.94 9.27
N ALA A 115 15.16 -3.92 9.76
CA ALA A 115 14.48 -4.90 8.91
C ALA A 115 12.97 -4.92 9.18
N GLY A 116 12.21 -5.24 8.15
CA GLY A 116 10.75 -5.35 8.23
C GLY A 116 10.13 -5.69 6.89
N ALA A 117 8.82 -5.85 6.87
CA ALA A 117 8.10 -6.06 5.62
C ALA A 117 8.20 -4.79 4.76
N TRP A 118 8.55 -4.94 3.48
CA TRP A 118 8.55 -3.79 2.57
C TRP A 118 7.16 -3.60 1.98
N ARG A 119 6.78 -2.34 1.79
CA ARG A 119 5.50 -1.95 1.21
C ARG A 119 5.71 -0.76 0.27
N ILE A 120 5.10 -0.83 -0.91
CA ILE A 120 4.85 0.35 -1.75
C ILE A 120 3.34 0.50 -1.82
N TRP A 121 2.81 1.62 -1.34
CA TRP A 121 1.36 1.84 -1.31
C TRP A 121 1.03 3.33 -1.38
N THR A 122 -0.06 3.66 -2.08
CA THR A 122 -0.58 5.03 -2.20
C THR A 122 -1.68 5.24 -1.15
N GLU A 123 -1.29 5.20 0.12
CA GLU A 123 -2.23 5.33 1.25
C GLU A 123 -2.87 6.71 1.33
N HIS A 124 -2.05 7.74 1.11
CA HIS A 124 -2.48 9.14 1.09
C HIS A 124 -2.43 9.66 -0.36
N GLY A 125 -3.49 10.36 -0.77
CA GLY A 125 -3.58 10.94 -2.10
C GLY A 125 -2.86 12.27 -2.19
N GLY A 126 -2.23 12.52 -3.33
CA GLY A 126 -1.55 13.77 -3.64
C GLY A 126 -0.83 13.68 -4.98
N ASP A 127 -0.69 14.81 -5.65
CA ASP A 127 0.09 14.97 -6.89
C ASP A 127 1.58 14.84 -6.56
N SER A 128 2.04 13.63 -6.21
CA SER A 128 3.43 13.38 -5.84
C SER A 128 4.16 12.49 -6.84
N GLU A 129 5.32 12.99 -7.27
CA GLU A 129 6.28 12.25 -8.07
C GLU A 129 7.35 11.65 -7.15
N GLN A 130 7.37 10.31 -7.10
CA GLN A 130 8.25 9.52 -6.25
C GLN A 130 9.27 8.79 -7.13
N VAL A 131 10.50 9.33 -7.21
CA VAL A 131 11.54 8.82 -8.11
C VAL A 131 12.67 8.17 -7.32
N GLN A 132 12.85 6.85 -7.50
CA GLN A 132 13.86 6.09 -6.80
C GLN A 132 15.28 6.54 -7.18
N GLY A 133 16.08 6.86 -6.15
CA GLY A 133 17.46 7.32 -6.28
C GLY A 133 17.60 8.84 -6.38
N LYS A 134 16.50 9.60 -6.36
CA LYS A 134 16.56 11.06 -6.22
C LYS A 134 17.19 11.41 -4.86
N LYS A 135 18.02 12.46 -4.83
CA LYS A 135 18.66 12.91 -3.59
C LYS A 135 17.60 13.36 -2.58
N LEU A 136 17.68 12.83 -1.36
CA LEU A 136 16.77 13.14 -0.25
C LEU A 136 17.46 14.01 0.79
N ALA A 137 16.82 15.13 1.14
CA ALA A 137 17.19 15.91 2.33
C ALA A 137 16.64 15.22 3.59
N PRO A 138 17.23 15.46 4.78
CA PRO A 138 16.64 15.02 6.04
C PRO A 138 15.22 15.54 6.21
N PHE A 139 14.31 14.69 6.69
CA PHE A 139 12.92 15.07 6.95
C PHE A 139 12.75 15.81 8.29
N THR A 140 11.83 16.77 8.33
CA THR A 140 11.47 17.51 9.55
C THR A 140 10.17 17.04 10.19
N THR A 141 9.49 16.08 9.55
CA THR A 141 8.24 15.44 9.98
C THR A 141 8.42 13.91 9.97
N SER A 142 7.71 13.21 10.86
CA SER A 142 7.68 11.75 10.96
C SER A 142 6.82 11.10 9.88
N ASN A 143 6.05 11.89 9.14
CA ASN A 143 5.20 11.44 8.04
C ASN A 143 5.36 12.39 6.84
N PRO A 144 6.52 12.36 6.13
CA PRO A 144 6.68 13.09 4.87
C PRO A 144 5.79 12.48 3.79
N ASP A 145 5.63 13.16 2.66
CA ASP A 145 5.02 12.56 1.48
C ASP A 145 5.87 11.37 0.99
N HIS A 146 5.26 10.18 1.02
CA HIS A 146 5.93 8.91 0.79
C HIS A 146 4.97 7.90 0.17
N VAL A 147 5.54 6.91 -0.48
CA VAL A 147 4.84 5.70 -0.95
C VAL A 147 5.53 4.44 -0.50
N PHE A 148 6.77 4.54 -0.01
CA PHE A 148 7.54 3.39 0.44
C PHE A 148 7.53 3.34 1.96
N GLU A 149 7.24 2.15 2.48
CA GLU A 149 7.27 1.87 3.90
C GLU A 149 8.09 0.62 4.21
N ILE A 150 8.66 0.61 5.41
CA ILE A 150 9.05 -0.63 6.08
C ILE A 150 8.02 -0.86 7.19
N HIS A 151 6.93 -1.49 6.81
CA HIS A 151 5.75 -1.67 7.63
C HIS A 151 5.25 -3.11 7.50
N PRO A 152 5.28 -3.91 8.58
CA PRO A 152 5.84 -3.59 9.89
C PRO A 152 7.36 -3.80 9.98
N VAL A 153 8.01 -3.02 10.82
CA VAL A 153 9.38 -3.28 11.32
C VAL A 153 9.35 -4.58 12.11
N THR A 154 10.33 -5.45 11.87
CA THR A 154 10.51 -6.72 12.60
C THR A 154 11.80 -6.75 13.41
N LYS A 155 12.79 -5.91 13.09
CA LYS A 155 14.09 -5.91 13.79
C LYS A 155 14.83 -4.56 13.71
N LEU A 156 15.51 -4.18 14.79
CA LEU A 156 16.37 -3.00 14.95
C LEU A 156 17.74 -3.37 15.55
N ASP A 157 18.77 -3.45 14.71
CA ASP A 157 20.02 -4.16 14.96
C ASP A 157 19.72 -5.55 15.54
N ASP A 158 20.09 -5.86 16.78
CA ASP A 158 19.83 -7.17 17.39
C ASP A 158 18.47 -7.27 18.09
N LEU A 159 17.73 -6.17 18.21
CA LEU A 159 16.42 -6.15 18.86
C LEU A 159 15.33 -6.61 17.89
N SER A 160 14.81 -7.82 18.09
CA SER A 160 13.59 -8.27 17.42
C SER A 160 12.38 -7.52 17.98
N VAL A 161 11.46 -7.15 17.10
CA VAL A 161 10.12 -6.66 17.43
C VAL A 161 9.05 -7.43 16.65
N ALA A 162 9.40 -8.58 16.05
CA ALA A 162 8.46 -9.38 15.26
C ALA A 162 7.21 -9.82 16.05
N GLU A 163 7.27 -9.91 17.38
CA GLU A 163 6.09 -10.20 18.21
C GLU A 163 5.03 -9.09 18.23
N THR A 164 5.33 -7.93 17.65
CA THR A 164 4.34 -6.84 17.51
C THR A 164 3.42 -7.03 16.31
N LEU A 165 3.74 -7.97 15.41
CA LEU A 165 2.88 -8.38 14.29
C LEU A 165 1.71 -9.22 14.82
N LYS A 166 0.69 -8.53 15.31
CA LYS A 166 -0.54 -9.08 15.87
C LYS A 166 -1.69 -8.07 15.78
N PRO A 167 -2.95 -8.51 15.90
CA PRO A 167 -4.08 -7.59 15.98
C PRO A 167 -3.90 -6.54 17.07
N ILE A 168 -4.28 -5.30 16.77
CA ILE A 168 -4.11 -4.16 17.65
C ILE A 168 -5.32 -4.07 18.59
N ALA A 169 -5.10 -4.35 19.88
CA ALA A 169 -6.18 -4.34 20.87
C ALA A 169 -6.80 -2.94 21.01
N GLY A 170 -8.09 -2.81 20.72
CA GLY A 170 -8.81 -1.53 20.76
C GLY A 170 -8.77 -0.72 19.46
N TYR A 171 -8.19 -1.27 18.40
CA TYR A 171 -8.31 -0.75 17.04
C TYR A 171 -9.49 -1.39 16.33
N LYS A 172 -10.24 -0.60 15.55
CA LYS A 172 -11.23 -1.14 14.62
C LYS A 172 -10.59 -1.23 13.23
N ALA A 173 -10.28 -2.45 12.81
CA ALA A 173 -9.81 -2.72 11.46
C ALA A 173 -10.85 -2.34 10.40
N LYS A 174 -10.40 -2.23 9.15
CA LYS A 174 -11.28 -1.98 8.02
C LYS A 174 -11.93 -3.28 7.57
N ASP A 175 -13.20 -3.17 7.18
CA ASP A 175 -13.98 -4.30 6.68
C ASP A 175 -13.44 -4.74 5.31
N ALA A 176 -13.43 -6.06 5.07
CA ALA A 176 -12.83 -6.65 3.88
C ALA A 176 -13.52 -6.19 2.59
N GLY A 177 -14.85 -6.27 2.53
CA GLY A 177 -15.63 -5.91 1.33
C GLY A 177 -15.25 -4.53 0.75
N PRO A 178 -15.44 -3.43 1.51
CA PRO A 178 -15.09 -2.08 1.04
C PRO A 178 -13.61 -1.91 0.69
N ALA A 179 -12.69 -2.46 1.50
CA ALA A 179 -11.26 -2.30 1.28
C ALA A 179 -10.79 -3.01 -0.01
N PHE A 180 -11.12 -4.29 -0.16
CA PHE A 180 -10.75 -5.05 -1.36
C PHE A 180 -11.48 -4.55 -2.61
N HIS A 181 -12.74 -4.15 -2.51
CA HIS A 181 -13.43 -3.49 -3.62
C HIS A 181 -12.67 -2.25 -4.09
N ARG A 182 -12.20 -1.41 -3.16
CA ARG A 182 -11.39 -0.23 -3.48
C ARG A 182 -10.11 -0.62 -4.21
N TYR A 183 -9.39 -1.65 -3.76
CA TYR A 183 -8.16 -2.12 -4.40
C TYR A 183 -8.43 -2.62 -5.84
N GLU A 184 -9.47 -3.43 -6.04
CA GLU A 184 -9.84 -4.00 -7.34
C GLU A 184 -10.23 -2.94 -8.38
N ILE A 185 -10.84 -1.83 -7.96
CA ILE A 185 -11.26 -0.75 -8.88
C ILE A 185 -10.21 0.35 -9.05
N THR A 186 -9.12 0.32 -8.28
CA THR A 186 -8.10 1.37 -8.34
C THR A 186 -7.37 1.29 -9.68
N LYS A 187 -7.50 2.35 -10.46
CA LYS A 187 -6.86 2.46 -11.77
C LYS A 187 -5.35 2.56 -11.61
N SER A 188 -4.63 1.89 -12.48
CA SER A 188 -3.18 2.00 -12.56
C SER A 188 -2.71 1.96 -14.02
N GLN A 189 -1.59 2.59 -14.29
CA GLN A 189 -0.86 2.46 -15.53
C GLN A 189 0.59 2.10 -15.24
N ILE A 190 1.11 1.10 -15.94
CA ILE A 190 2.53 0.73 -15.93
C ILE A 190 3.18 1.19 -17.22
N ILE A 191 4.24 1.97 -17.10
CA ILE A 191 5.05 2.48 -18.20
C ILE A 191 6.43 1.83 -18.09
N PRO A 192 6.66 0.71 -18.82
CA PRO A 192 7.92 0.00 -18.75
C PRO A 192 9.02 0.75 -19.52
N GLY A 193 10.18 0.88 -18.90
CA GLY A 193 11.42 1.37 -19.52
C GLY A 193 12.53 0.32 -19.46
N LYS A 194 13.67 0.62 -20.09
CA LYS A 194 14.82 -0.31 -20.14
C LYS A 194 15.42 -0.58 -18.75
N THR A 195 15.60 0.48 -17.96
CA THR A 195 16.26 0.43 -16.64
C THR A 195 15.34 0.78 -15.48
N ILE A 196 14.23 1.46 -15.78
CA ILE A 196 13.22 1.90 -14.82
C ILE A 196 11.84 1.48 -15.30
N THR A 197 10.91 1.32 -14.37
CA THR A 197 9.48 1.14 -14.63
C THR A 197 8.73 2.17 -13.79
N THR A 198 7.79 2.87 -14.43
CA THR A 198 6.95 3.88 -13.77
C THR A 198 5.54 3.35 -13.60
N LEU A 199 4.98 3.53 -12.40
CA LEU A 199 3.60 3.26 -12.07
C LEU A 199 2.89 4.59 -11.85
N VAL A 200 1.76 4.79 -12.52
CA VAL A 200 0.86 5.93 -12.29
C VAL A 200 -0.44 5.38 -11.72
N THR A 201 -0.87 5.87 -10.57
CA THR A 201 -2.07 5.36 -9.90
C THR A 201 -2.70 6.39 -8.98
N ASN A 202 -3.95 6.17 -8.59
CA ASN A 202 -4.64 7.00 -7.61
C ASN A 202 -4.36 6.51 -6.19
N MET A 203 -4.78 7.31 -5.22
CA MET A 203 -4.87 6.87 -3.82
C MET A 203 -5.71 5.59 -3.71
N ALA A 204 -5.11 4.53 -3.17
CA ALA A 204 -5.80 3.28 -2.88
C ALA A 204 -6.40 3.29 -1.46
N GLY A 205 -5.72 3.91 -0.48
CA GLY A 205 -6.17 3.99 0.92
C GLY A 205 -6.16 2.64 1.64
N TYR A 206 -6.86 2.57 2.79
CA TYR A 206 -7.10 1.38 3.62
C TYR A 206 -5.84 0.57 3.99
N ASN A 207 -5.28 0.83 5.17
CA ASN A 207 -4.08 0.13 5.66
C ASN A 207 -4.43 -1.24 6.26
N TYR A 208 -4.96 -1.26 7.48
CA TYR A 208 -5.30 -2.47 8.23
C TYR A 208 -6.68 -3.01 7.88
N VAL A 209 -6.74 -4.21 7.31
CA VAL A 209 -7.97 -4.90 6.93
C VAL A 209 -8.06 -6.23 7.68
N GLU A 210 -9.22 -6.50 8.27
CA GLU A 210 -9.54 -7.77 8.93
C GLU A 210 -10.35 -8.64 7.97
N PHE A 211 -9.96 -9.91 7.82
CA PHE A 211 -10.58 -10.84 6.87
C PHE A 211 -10.27 -12.29 7.21
N LEU A 212 -11.09 -13.21 6.68
CA LEU A 212 -10.75 -14.62 6.62
C LEU A 212 -10.02 -14.90 5.31
N LEU A 213 -8.88 -15.58 5.37
CA LEU A 213 -8.19 -16.09 4.20
C LEU A 213 -8.36 -17.61 4.11
N GLU A 214 -8.67 -18.10 2.92
CA GLU A 214 -8.69 -19.53 2.59
C GLU A 214 -7.61 -19.78 1.52
N LEU A 215 -6.64 -20.65 1.82
CA LEU A 215 -5.54 -20.94 0.91
C LEU A 215 -6.03 -21.60 -0.38
N SER A 216 -5.69 -21.02 -1.52
CA SER A 216 -5.96 -21.59 -2.85
C SER A 216 -4.80 -22.45 -3.36
N GLU A 217 -3.70 -22.51 -2.61
CA GLU A 217 -2.54 -23.35 -2.88
C GLU A 217 -1.77 -23.61 -1.57
N ALA A 218 -0.89 -24.60 -1.56
CA ALA A 218 0.04 -24.78 -0.45
C ALA A 218 1.01 -23.59 -0.35
N PRO A 219 1.34 -23.10 0.85
CA PRO A 219 2.30 -22.01 1.01
C PRO A 219 3.69 -22.41 0.51
N HIS A 220 4.31 -21.54 -0.28
CA HIS A 220 5.67 -21.73 -0.76
C HIS A 220 6.67 -20.89 0.04
N LYS A 221 7.76 -21.53 0.44
CA LYS A 221 8.86 -20.87 1.16
C LYS A 221 9.59 -19.91 0.22
N VAL A 222 9.89 -18.72 0.73
CA VAL A 222 10.87 -17.79 0.16
C VAL A 222 11.97 -17.51 1.18
N GLU A 223 12.99 -16.74 0.78
CA GLU A 223 14.18 -16.48 1.59
C GLU A 223 13.86 -15.94 2.99
N ASP A 224 12.84 -15.10 3.10
CA ASP A 224 12.49 -14.33 4.30
C ASP A 224 11.02 -14.48 4.72
N GLY A 225 10.37 -15.57 4.31
CA GLY A 225 8.99 -15.83 4.68
C GLY A 225 8.30 -16.88 3.82
N TYR A 226 6.98 -16.74 3.71
CA TYR A 226 6.12 -17.58 2.87
C TYR A 226 5.23 -16.72 2.00
N LEU A 227 4.82 -17.31 0.89
CA LEU A 227 3.87 -16.73 -0.04
C LEU A 227 2.81 -17.79 -0.36
N ALA A 228 1.58 -17.35 -0.61
CA ALA A 228 0.52 -18.22 -1.09
C ALA A 228 -0.51 -17.43 -1.87
N LYS A 229 -1.28 -18.09 -2.72
CA LYS A 229 -2.56 -17.57 -3.23
C LYS A 229 -3.67 -17.95 -2.26
N ALA A 230 -4.58 -17.02 -2.02
CA ALA A 230 -5.74 -17.24 -1.16
C ALA A 230 -6.99 -16.55 -1.71
N THR A 231 -8.12 -17.08 -1.31
CA THR A 231 -9.43 -16.45 -1.37
C THR A 231 -9.63 -15.65 -0.08
N VAL A 232 -10.26 -14.49 -0.19
CA VAL A 232 -10.58 -13.60 0.92
C VAL A 232 -12.09 -13.63 1.12
N HIS A 233 -12.50 -13.78 2.37
CA HIS A 233 -13.88 -13.73 2.79
C HIS A 233 -14.07 -12.64 3.85
N ASP A 234 -15.27 -12.09 3.91
CA ASP A 234 -15.68 -11.20 4.98
C ASP A 234 -15.78 -11.99 6.30
N VAL A 235 -15.45 -11.32 7.41
CA VAL A 235 -15.43 -11.97 8.73
C VAL A 235 -16.84 -12.15 9.26
N ASP A 236 -17.75 -11.22 8.99
CA ASP A 236 -19.07 -11.21 9.62
C ASP A 236 -19.97 -12.35 9.15
N ASP A 237 -19.98 -12.61 7.84
CA ASP A 237 -20.88 -13.58 7.20
C ASP A 237 -20.17 -14.68 6.39
N GLY A 238 -18.85 -14.63 6.24
CA GLY A 238 -18.08 -15.59 5.45
C GLY A 238 -18.23 -15.40 3.93
N GLU A 239 -18.86 -14.32 3.46
CA GLU A 239 -19.06 -14.09 2.04
C GLU A 239 -17.74 -13.89 1.30
N LEU A 240 -17.68 -14.44 0.08
CA LEU A 240 -16.54 -14.29 -0.80
C LEU A 240 -16.34 -12.82 -1.20
N VAL A 241 -15.15 -12.28 -0.93
CA VAL A 241 -14.75 -10.92 -1.30
C VAL A 241 -13.87 -10.89 -2.55
N VAL A 242 -12.80 -11.68 -2.59
CA VAL A 242 -11.90 -11.76 -3.75
C VAL A 242 -11.20 -13.12 -3.82
N ARG A 243 -10.87 -13.59 -5.03
CA ARG A 243 -10.15 -14.86 -5.25
C ARG A 243 -8.70 -14.62 -5.66
N ASN A 244 -7.85 -15.63 -5.44
CA ASN A 244 -6.50 -15.72 -5.99
C ASN A 244 -5.58 -14.52 -5.67
N ARG A 245 -5.76 -13.91 -4.48
CA ARG A 245 -4.91 -12.82 -4.03
C ARG A 245 -3.63 -13.39 -3.43
N ARG A 246 -2.49 -12.81 -3.78
CA ARG A 246 -1.20 -13.22 -3.21
C ARG A 246 -1.12 -12.69 -1.78
N MET A 247 -0.76 -13.58 -0.87
CA MET A 247 -0.55 -13.34 0.54
C MET A 247 0.95 -13.47 0.83
N VAL A 248 1.44 -12.62 1.72
CA VAL A 248 2.85 -12.53 2.11
C VAL A 248 2.94 -12.69 3.63
N PHE A 249 3.70 -13.68 4.08
CA PHE A 249 3.89 -13.99 5.49
C PHE A 249 5.35 -13.80 5.85
N VAL A 250 5.65 -12.93 6.82
CA VAL A 250 7.02 -12.58 7.21
C VAL A 250 7.58 -13.62 8.18
N GLU A 251 8.77 -14.16 7.90
CA GLU A 251 9.39 -15.16 8.78
C GLU A 251 9.52 -14.68 10.23
N GLY A 252 9.30 -15.58 11.19
CA GLY A 252 9.40 -15.28 12.62
C GLY A 252 8.17 -14.56 13.20
N SER A 253 7.17 -14.26 12.37
CA SER A 253 5.87 -13.73 12.82
C SER A 253 4.87 -14.86 13.11
N ALA A 254 3.89 -14.57 13.97
CA ALA A 254 2.81 -15.53 14.26
C ALA A 254 2.02 -15.97 13.00
N PRO A 255 1.69 -15.08 12.04
CA PRO A 255 1.10 -15.49 10.77
C PRO A 255 1.94 -16.49 9.96
N ALA A 256 3.26 -16.28 9.89
CA ALA A 256 4.14 -17.21 9.17
C ALA A 256 4.23 -18.58 9.84
N GLU A 257 4.25 -18.64 11.19
CA GLU A 257 4.21 -19.91 11.89
C GLU A 257 2.89 -20.66 11.67
N ALA A 258 1.76 -19.94 11.66
CA ALA A 258 0.46 -20.54 11.42
C ALA A 258 0.32 -21.11 10.01
N VAL A 259 0.80 -20.38 8.98
CA VAL A 259 0.61 -20.80 7.60
C VAL A 259 1.47 -22.02 7.21
N LYS A 260 2.65 -22.20 7.83
CA LYS A 260 3.61 -23.29 7.52
C LYS A 260 2.99 -24.68 7.40
N GLY A 261 2.03 -25.00 8.26
CA GLY A 261 1.40 -26.31 8.34
C GLY A 261 0.13 -26.48 7.50
N LEU A 262 -0.36 -25.39 6.90
CA LEU A 262 -1.61 -25.41 6.15
C LEU A 262 -1.42 -25.96 4.73
N LYS A 263 -2.52 -26.49 4.20
CA LYS A 263 -2.65 -26.94 2.81
C LYS A 263 -3.66 -26.03 2.09
N GLU A 264 -3.84 -26.26 0.80
CA GLU A 264 -5.00 -25.74 0.07
C GLU A 264 -6.31 -26.06 0.83
N GLY A 265 -7.22 -25.09 0.89
CA GLY A 265 -8.42 -25.09 1.73
C GLY A 265 -8.19 -24.71 3.20
N GLY A 266 -6.93 -24.58 3.64
CA GLY A 266 -6.63 -24.13 5.00
C GLY A 266 -7.04 -22.68 5.23
N CYS A 267 -7.65 -22.39 6.38
CA CYS A 267 -8.15 -21.05 6.71
C CYS A 267 -7.36 -20.39 7.85
N LEU A 268 -7.23 -19.06 7.79
CA LEU A 268 -6.79 -18.22 8.91
C LEU A 268 -7.68 -16.97 9.01
N HIS A 269 -8.00 -16.55 10.24
CA HIS A 269 -8.56 -15.23 10.53
C HIS A 269 -7.42 -14.23 10.80
N VAL A 270 -7.29 -13.20 9.97
CA VAL A 270 -6.08 -12.38 9.93
C VAL A 270 -6.33 -10.88 9.87
N LEU A 271 -5.30 -10.14 10.27
CA LEU A 271 -5.12 -8.74 9.95
C LEU A 271 -4.06 -8.62 8.84
N GLY A 272 -4.38 -7.90 7.77
CA GLY A 272 -3.46 -7.67 6.66
C GLY A 272 -3.35 -6.21 6.25
N ILE A 273 -2.26 -5.90 5.55
CA ILE A 273 -2.02 -4.60 4.92
C ILE A 273 -1.65 -4.78 3.45
N PRO A 274 -2.12 -3.91 2.55
CA PRO A 274 -1.86 -4.07 1.12
C PRO A 274 -0.49 -3.52 0.72
N ARG A 275 0.12 -4.10 -0.32
CA ARG A 275 1.23 -3.49 -1.04
C ARG A 275 1.11 -3.75 -2.54
N ILE A 276 1.83 -2.97 -3.34
CA ILE A 276 1.95 -3.23 -4.78
C ILE A 276 2.69 -4.56 -5.02
N ASP A 277 2.07 -5.45 -5.79
CA ASP A 277 2.65 -6.73 -6.21
C ASP A 277 3.69 -6.49 -7.30
N LEU A 278 4.96 -6.39 -6.88
CA LEU A 278 6.08 -6.18 -7.80
C LEU A 278 6.31 -7.36 -8.76
N ALA A 279 5.83 -8.58 -8.45
CA ALA A 279 5.93 -9.70 -9.37
C ALA A 279 4.95 -9.55 -10.53
N LEU A 280 3.73 -9.10 -10.23
CA LEU A 280 2.74 -8.76 -11.25
C LEU A 280 3.14 -7.52 -12.05
N VAL A 281 3.76 -6.51 -11.42
CA VAL A 281 4.36 -5.37 -12.14
C VAL A 281 5.44 -5.84 -13.13
N SER A 282 6.40 -6.66 -12.66
CA SER A 282 7.46 -7.24 -13.50
C SER A 282 6.89 -8.05 -14.66
N TRP A 283 5.85 -8.86 -14.41
CA TRP A 283 5.19 -9.64 -15.45
C TRP A 283 4.50 -8.75 -16.49
N ARG A 284 3.72 -7.74 -16.06
CA ARG A 284 3.04 -6.80 -16.96
C ARG A 284 4.04 -6.03 -17.82
N ALA A 285 5.13 -5.54 -17.23
CA ALA A 285 6.20 -4.84 -17.93
C ALA A 285 6.87 -5.72 -19.00
N ARG A 286 7.21 -6.98 -18.69
CA ARG A 286 7.84 -7.92 -19.64
C ARG A 286 6.91 -8.33 -20.79
N ASN A 287 5.61 -8.34 -20.56
CA ASN A 287 4.60 -8.74 -21.55
C ASN A 287 3.97 -7.54 -22.29
N ALA A 288 4.49 -6.33 -22.12
CA ALA A 288 3.94 -5.11 -22.72
C ALA A 288 3.68 -5.19 -24.23
N LYS A 289 4.50 -5.94 -24.99
CA LYS A 289 4.35 -6.10 -26.45
C LYS A 289 3.22 -7.07 -26.83
N SER A 290 3.09 -8.17 -26.09
CA SER A 290 2.11 -9.24 -26.39
C SER A 290 0.77 -9.02 -25.67
N ARG A 291 0.77 -8.30 -24.56
CA ARG A 291 -0.37 -7.97 -23.70
C ARG A 291 -0.38 -6.47 -23.34
N PRO A 292 -0.50 -5.56 -24.31
CA PRO A 292 -0.47 -4.12 -24.04
C PRO A 292 -1.62 -3.66 -23.13
N ASP A 293 -2.75 -4.37 -23.13
CA ASP A 293 -3.88 -4.16 -22.23
C ASP A 293 -3.49 -4.30 -20.75
N ALA A 294 -2.58 -5.24 -20.44
CA ALA A 294 -2.18 -5.54 -19.07
C ALA A 294 -1.48 -4.36 -18.36
N LEU A 295 -0.94 -3.40 -19.12
CA LEU A 295 -0.34 -2.19 -18.58
C LEU A 295 -1.37 -1.23 -17.97
N ARG A 296 -2.67 -1.42 -18.24
CA ARG A 296 -3.76 -0.54 -17.77
C ARG A 296 -4.81 -1.27 -16.93
N TRP A 297 -4.55 -2.53 -16.56
CA TRP A 297 -5.39 -3.23 -15.59
C TRP A 297 -5.37 -2.50 -14.23
N SER A 298 -6.28 -2.89 -13.34
CA SER A 298 -6.32 -2.40 -11.96
C SER A 298 -4.99 -2.59 -11.24
N LEU A 299 -4.80 -1.81 -10.16
CA LEU A 299 -3.60 -1.77 -9.34
C LEU A 299 -3.15 -3.20 -9.01
N PRO A 300 -1.93 -3.63 -9.40
CA PRO A 300 -1.42 -4.91 -8.98
C PRO A 300 -1.12 -4.87 -7.48
N TYR A 301 -1.88 -5.60 -6.67
CA TYR A 301 -1.67 -5.66 -5.22
C TYR A 301 -1.61 -7.09 -4.69
N GLU A 302 -0.94 -7.21 -3.56
CA GLU A 302 -0.85 -8.37 -2.69
C GLU A 302 -1.01 -7.92 -1.23
N ILE A 303 -1.28 -8.85 -0.32
CA ILE A 303 -1.51 -8.53 1.10
C ILE A 303 -0.37 -9.10 1.94
N ILE A 304 0.22 -8.27 2.79
CA ILE A 304 1.10 -8.70 3.87
C ILE A 304 0.21 -9.07 5.06
N VAL A 305 0.33 -10.31 5.53
CA VAL A 305 -0.40 -10.77 6.71
C VAL A 305 0.40 -10.40 7.94
N VAL A 306 -0.14 -9.47 8.73
CA VAL A 306 0.56 -8.79 9.84
C VAL A 306 -0.01 -9.11 11.21
N GLY A 307 -1.14 -9.83 11.28
CA GLY A 307 -1.69 -10.30 12.53
C GLY A 307 -2.53 -11.56 12.35
N LEU A 308 -2.58 -12.37 13.41
CA LEU A 308 -3.39 -13.57 13.50
C LEU A 308 -4.38 -13.41 14.66
N TYR A 309 -5.67 -13.53 14.37
CA TYR A 309 -6.71 -13.64 15.39
C TYR A 309 -6.78 -15.08 15.87
N LYS A 310 -6.95 -15.27 17.20
CA LYS A 310 -7.02 -16.59 17.83
C LYS A 310 -8.47 -16.92 18.20
N ASP A 311 -9.26 -17.26 17.20
CA ASP A 311 -10.65 -17.65 17.33
C ASP A 311 -11.02 -18.76 16.34
N ASN A 312 -12.30 -19.12 16.30
CA ASN A 312 -12.86 -20.12 15.39
C ASN A 312 -13.60 -19.48 14.20
N ALA A 313 -13.29 -18.24 13.80
CA ALA A 313 -14.05 -17.54 12.75
C ALA A 313 -14.02 -18.27 11.40
N CYS A 314 -13.02 -19.11 11.16
CA CYS A 314 -12.95 -20.00 10.00
C CYS A 314 -14.07 -21.04 9.90
N GLU A 315 -14.88 -21.28 10.96
CA GLU A 315 -16.08 -22.13 10.88
C GLU A 315 -17.20 -21.50 10.02
N ARG A 316 -17.07 -20.23 9.63
CA ARG A 316 -18.05 -19.49 8.81
C ARG A 316 -17.90 -19.72 7.30
N ILE A 317 -16.80 -20.32 6.85
CA ILE A 317 -16.53 -20.63 5.44
C ILE A 317 -16.40 -22.14 5.24
#